data_AF-A0A3M5EFL2-F1
#
_entry.id   AF-A0A3M5EFL2-F1
#
_cell.length_a   1.000
_cell.length_b   1.000
_cell.length_c   1.000
_cell.angle_alpha   90.00
_cell.angle_beta   90.00
_cell.angle_gamma   90.00
#
_symmetry.space_group_name_H-M   'P 1'
#
loop_
_entity.id
_entity.type
_entity.pdbx_description
1 polymer ?
#
loop_
_entity_poly.entity_id
_entity_poly.type
_entity_poly.pdbx_seq_one_letter_code
_entity_poly.pdbx_strand_id
1 'polypeptide(L)'
;MSSEVSAIRQLIEDWRAAVRASDVPRIVSYYAEDIVAFDAILQLQFKGRDAYQKHWQACTEMCKGPMTFDIAELQIHADQQVAFAHYLCHCGGTGPDGKPLNQDNILASPDGLWFDPEGRLWIQTDMSGSQLSSGPFGNNQMLVADPRTGELKRFLTGPLGCEVTGIAATPDFRTLFINIQHPGEGSTADNLLSTWPDGPGRRPRSATVVITREDGRRLL
;
A
#
# COMPACT_ATOMS: atom_id res chain seq x y z
N MET A 1 -3.87 -8.13 -34.90
CA MET A 1 -4.92 -7.49 -34.08
C MET A 1 -5.96 -6.91 -35.04
N SER A 2 -7.26 -7.04 -34.74
CA SER A 2 -8.29 -6.38 -35.55
C SER A 2 -8.19 -4.86 -35.40
N SER A 3 -8.77 -4.10 -36.34
CA SER A 3 -8.82 -2.64 -36.25
C SER A 3 -9.54 -2.16 -35.00
N GLU A 4 -10.57 -2.88 -34.53
CA GLU A 4 -11.28 -2.53 -33.29
C GLU A 4 -10.37 -2.67 -32.06
N VAL A 5 -9.62 -3.78 -31.95
CA VAL A 5 -8.69 -4.00 -30.83
C VAL A 5 -7.63 -2.90 -30.76
N SER A 6 -7.12 -2.46 -31.92
CA SER A 6 -6.17 -1.34 -31.98
C SER A 6 -6.80 -0.01 -31.55
N ALA A 7 -8.04 0.28 -31.96
CA ALA A 7 -8.75 1.49 -31.55
C ALA A 7 -9.05 1.52 -30.05
N ILE A 8 -9.50 0.40 -29.47
CA ILE A 8 -9.75 0.27 -28.03
C ILE A 8 -8.46 0.42 -27.24
N ARG A 9 -7.36 -0.17 -27.72
CA ARG A 9 -6.05 0.00 -27.10
C ARG A 9 -5.65 1.48 -27.07
N GLN A 10 -5.83 2.20 -28.17
CA GLN A 10 -5.53 3.63 -28.22
C GLN A 10 -6.41 4.43 -27.25
N LEU A 11 -7.71 4.14 -27.17
CA LEU A 11 -8.61 4.77 -26.20
C LEU A 11 -8.13 4.57 -24.75
N ILE A 12 -7.70 3.37 -24.39
CA ILE A 12 -7.18 3.06 -23.06
C ILE A 12 -5.87 3.83 -22.79
N GLU A 13 -4.98 3.91 -23.77
CA GLU A 13 -3.72 4.66 -23.65
C GLU A 13 -3.95 6.18 -23.50
N ASP A 14 -4.88 6.75 -24.27
CA ASP A 14 -5.21 8.17 -24.19
C ASP A 14 -5.96 8.52 -22.90
N TRP A 15 -6.83 7.62 -22.43
CA TRP A 15 -7.47 7.72 -21.13
C TRP A 15 -6.43 7.65 -20.01
N ARG A 16 -5.51 6.69 -20.05
CA ARG A 16 -4.40 6.57 -19.08
C ARG A 16 -3.55 7.83 -19.04
N ALA A 17 -3.27 8.44 -20.20
CA ALA A 17 -2.54 9.70 -20.27
C ALA A 17 -3.28 10.84 -19.56
N ALA A 18 -4.62 10.91 -19.71
CA ALA A 18 -5.44 11.88 -18.99
C ALA A 18 -5.42 11.66 -17.47
N VAL A 19 -5.48 10.39 -17.04
CA VAL A 19 -5.37 10.02 -15.62
C VAL A 19 -4.04 10.45 -15.02
N ARG A 20 -2.91 10.15 -15.68
CA ARG A 20 -1.57 10.56 -15.22
C ARG A 20 -1.38 12.08 -15.15
N ALA A 21 -2.10 12.82 -15.99
CA ALA A 21 -2.09 14.28 -16.00
C ALA A 21 -3.09 14.91 -15.00
N SER A 22 -3.88 14.09 -14.29
CA SER A 22 -4.98 14.55 -13.44
C SER A 22 -5.99 15.44 -14.18
N ASP A 23 -6.16 15.23 -15.50
CA ASP A 23 -7.07 16.01 -16.36
C ASP A 23 -8.49 15.42 -16.27
N VAL A 24 -9.20 15.77 -15.19
CA VAL A 24 -10.54 15.23 -14.93
C VAL A 24 -11.52 15.45 -16.10
N PRO A 25 -11.62 16.65 -16.72
CA PRO A 25 -12.47 16.84 -17.89
C PRO A 25 -12.18 15.86 -19.02
N ARG A 26 -10.90 15.58 -19.30
CA ARG A 26 -10.51 14.62 -20.33
C ARG A 26 -10.78 13.18 -19.91
N ILE A 27 -10.50 12.80 -18.66
CA ILE A 27 -10.80 11.47 -18.11
C ILE A 27 -12.26 11.12 -18.34
N VAL A 28 -13.17 12.04 -17.99
CA VAL A 28 -14.61 11.76 -18.06
C VAL A 28 -15.20 11.84 -19.46
N SER A 29 -14.50 12.45 -20.42
CA SER A 29 -14.94 12.48 -21.82
C SER A 29 -14.95 11.10 -22.49
N TYR A 30 -14.25 10.11 -21.93
CA TYR A 30 -14.26 8.73 -22.43
C TYR A 30 -15.42 7.89 -21.87
N TYR A 31 -16.21 8.43 -20.93
CA TYR A 31 -17.35 7.74 -20.33
C TYR A 31 -18.68 8.19 -20.96
N ALA A 32 -19.59 7.24 -21.13
CA ALA A 32 -20.97 7.51 -21.50
C ALA A 32 -21.70 8.31 -20.41
N GLU A 33 -22.72 9.08 -20.79
CA GLU A 33 -23.45 9.95 -19.85
C GLU A 33 -24.14 9.15 -18.73
N ASP A 34 -24.57 7.93 -19.04
CA ASP A 34 -25.30 7.00 -18.18
C ASP A 34 -24.41 5.92 -17.54
N ILE A 35 -23.09 6.12 -17.50
CA ILE A 35 -22.13 5.16 -16.93
C ILE A 35 -22.54 4.65 -15.54
N VAL A 36 -22.32 3.35 -15.32
CA VAL A 36 -22.29 2.74 -13.99
C VAL A 36 -20.85 2.31 -13.70
N ALA A 37 -20.21 2.98 -12.75
CA ALA A 37 -18.85 2.68 -12.34
C ALA A 37 -18.81 2.02 -10.95
N PHE A 38 -17.93 1.05 -10.78
CA PHE A 38 -17.61 0.45 -9.48
C PHE A 38 -16.16 0.81 -9.13
N ASP A 39 -15.94 1.39 -7.95
CA ASP A 39 -14.65 1.97 -7.57
C ASP A 39 -14.34 1.68 -6.09
N ALA A 40 -13.06 1.76 -5.72
CA ALA A 40 -12.55 1.39 -4.39
C ALA A 40 -12.62 2.55 -3.37
N ILE A 41 -12.83 3.79 -3.83
CA ILE A 41 -12.71 4.99 -3.00
C ILE A 41 -14.09 5.61 -2.75
N LEU A 42 -14.34 6.04 -1.51
CA LEU A 42 -15.59 6.64 -1.00
C LEU A 42 -16.82 5.72 -0.96
N GLN A 43 -17.24 5.16 -2.09
CA GLN A 43 -18.39 4.28 -2.19
C GLN A 43 -18.23 3.28 -3.33
N LEU A 44 -18.95 2.15 -3.23
CA LEU A 44 -18.78 1.04 -4.17
C LEU A 44 -19.33 1.32 -5.57
N GLN A 45 -20.36 2.17 -5.73
CA GLN A 45 -21.06 2.36 -7.00
C GLN A 45 -21.38 3.83 -7.28
N PHE A 46 -21.15 4.25 -8.53
CA PHE A 46 -21.50 5.57 -9.07
C PHE A 46 -22.38 5.41 -10.31
N LYS A 47 -23.40 6.26 -10.46
CA LYS A 47 -24.34 6.24 -11.60
C LYS A 47 -24.40 7.62 -12.25
N GLY A 48 -24.14 7.66 -13.55
CA GLY A 48 -24.06 8.88 -14.35
C GLY A 48 -22.69 9.54 -14.33
N ARG A 49 -22.32 10.16 -15.44
CA ARG A 49 -21.01 10.80 -15.65
C ARG A 49 -20.73 11.90 -14.62
N ASP A 50 -21.74 12.69 -14.24
CA ASP A 50 -21.59 13.77 -13.26
C ASP A 50 -21.19 13.26 -11.87
N ALA A 51 -21.77 12.13 -11.44
CA ALA A 51 -21.44 11.52 -10.16
C ALA A 51 -20.00 10.99 -10.18
N TYR A 52 -19.60 10.35 -11.28
CA TYR A 52 -18.25 9.81 -11.41
C TYR A 52 -17.20 10.91 -11.62
N GLN A 53 -17.55 12.04 -12.24
CA GLN A 53 -16.67 13.20 -12.34
C GLN A 53 -16.33 13.79 -10.98
N LYS A 54 -17.34 13.98 -10.10
CA LYS A 54 -17.11 14.46 -8.73
C LYS A 54 -16.20 13.52 -7.94
N HIS A 55 -16.35 12.21 -8.16
CA HIS A 55 -15.47 11.19 -7.59
C HIS A 55 -14.02 11.35 -8.09
N TRP A 56 -13.81 11.47 -9.40
CA TRP A 56 -12.48 11.72 -9.96
C TRP A 56 -11.82 12.98 -9.39
N GLN A 57 -12.58 14.07 -9.23
CA GLN A 57 -12.08 15.30 -8.60
C GLN A 57 -11.58 15.03 -7.17
N ALA A 58 -12.40 14.39 -6.34
CA ALA A 58 -12.02 14.04 -4.97
C ALA A 58 -10.78 13.12 -4.95
N CYS A 59 -10.72 12.11 -5.82
CA CYS A 59 -9.56 11.22 -5.94
C CYS A 59 -8.27 11.97 -6.29
N THR A 60 -8.32 12.89 -7.26
CA THR A 60 -7.15 13.70 -7.64
C THR A 60 -6.68 14.64 -6.54
N GLU A 61 -7.57 15.14 -5.69
CA GLU A 61 -7.21 15.98 -4.54
C GLU A 61 -6.55 15.18 -3.41
N MET A 62 -6.93 13.90 -3.25
CA MET A 62 -6.32 12.99 -2.27
C MET A 62 -4.90 12.55 -2.67
N CYS A 63 -4.62 12.45 -3.97
CA CYS A 63 -3.31 12.07 -4.48
C CYS A 63 -2.40 13.31 -4.61
N LYS A 64 -1.37 13.41 -3.76
CA LYS A 64 -0.32 14.45 -3.90
C LYS A 64 0.78 13.96 -4.84
N GLY A 65 1.23 14.84 -5.73
CA GLY A 65 2.32 14.57 -6.68
C GLY A 65 1.88 13.84 -7.96
N PRO A 66 2.83 13.47 -8.84
CA PRO A 66 2.53 12.78 -10.10
C PRO A 66 1.76 11.47 -9.86
N MET A 67 0.65 11.27 -10.57
CA MET A 67 -0.14 10.05 -10.46
C MET A 67 0.54 8.91 -11.21
N THR A 68 0.77 7.79 -10.53
CA THR A 68 1.16 6.53 -11.17
C THR A 68 -0.11 5.82 -11.62
N PHE A 69 -0.11 5.32 -12.86
CA PHE A 69 -1.18 4.51 -13.42
C PHE A 69 -0.60 3.64 -14.53
N ASP A 70 0.06 2.55 -14.15
CA ASP A 70 0.74 1.62 -15.05
C ASP A 70 -0.15 0.41 -15.33
N ILE A 71 -0.39 0.15 -16.61
CA ILE A 71 -1.23 -0.95 -17.08
C ILE A 71 -0.32 -2.12 -17.46
N ALA A 72 -0.57 -3.29 -16.87
CA ALA A 72 0.08 -4.55 -17.17
C ALA A 72 -0.96 -5.60 -17.61
N GLU A 73 -0.53 -6.57 -18.41
CA GLU A 73 -1.36 -7.70 -18.85
C GLU A 73 -2.67 -7.31 -19.55
N LEU A 74 -2.67 -6.21 -20.32
CA LEU A 74 -3.86 -5.73 -21.02
C LEU A 74 -4.38 -6.74 -22.05
N GLN A 75 -5.56 -7.30 -21.74
CA GLN A 75 -6.36 -8.13 -22.63
C GLN A 75 -7.56 -7.33 -23.13
N ILE A 76 -7.80 -7.38 -24.44
CA ILE A 76 -8.93 -6.70 -25.10
C ILE A 76 -9.73 -7.75 -25.86
N HIS A 77 -11.02 -7.79 -25.59
CA HIS A 77 -12.00 -8.64 -26.26
C HIS A 77 -12.97 -7.71 -26.99
N ALA A 78 -13.12 -7.88 -28.30
CA ALA A 78 -13.97 -7.03 -29.10
C ALA A 78 -14.74 -7.86 -30.13
N ASP A 79 -16.01 -7.52 -30.28
CA ASP A 79 -16.82 -7.89 -31.43
C ASP A 79 -17.38 -6.62 -32.11
N GLN A 80 -18.32 -6.77 -33.04
CA GLN A 80 -18.90 -5.65 -33.80
C GLN A 80 -19.81 -4.73 -32.98
N GLN A 81 -20.28 -5.15 -31.80
CA GLN A 81 -21.26 -4.45 -30.97
C GLN A 81 -20.77 -4.10 -29.57
N VAL A 82 -19.91 -4.94 -28.99
CA VAL A 82 -19.38 -4.78 -27.63
C VAL A 82 -17.90 -5.09 -27.59
N ALA A 83 -17.21 -4.33 -26.75
CA ALA A 83 -15.85 -4.65 -26.37
C ALA A 83 -15.66 -4.47 -24.87
N PHE A 84 -14.76 -5.25 -24.29
CA PHE A 84 -14.31 -5.06 -22.93
C PHE A 84 -12.80 -5.30 -22.85
N ALA A 85 -12.17 -4.66 -21.88
CA ALA A 85 -10.77 -4.84 -21.58
C ALA A 85 -10.60 -5.16 -20.10
N HIS A 86 -9.61 -5.99 -19.79
CA HIS A 86 -9.18 -6.24 -18.42
C HIS A 86 -7.66 -6.23 -18.35
N TYR A 87 -7.14 -5.81 -17.21
CA TYR A 87 -5.71 -5.59 -16.99
C TYR A 87 -5.41 -5.50 -15.50
N LEU A 88 -4.14 -5.67 -15.14
CA LEU A 88 -3.61 -5.30 -13.84
C LEU A 88 -3.21 -3.83 -13.89
N CYS A 89 -3.59 -3.06 -12.86
CA CYS A 89 -3.26 -1.65 -12.75
C CYS A 89 -2.46 -1.38 -11.49
N HIS A 90 -1.22 -0.91 -11.65
CA HIS A 90 -0.48 -0.33 -10.56
C HIS A 90 -0.74 1.18 -10.55
N CYS A 91 -1.55 1.63 -9.59
CA CYS A 91 -1.90 3.04 -9.43
C CYS A 91 -1.58 3.54 -8.02
N GLY A 92 -1.14 4.80 -7.91
CA GLY A 92 -0.77 5.38 -6.63
C GLY A 92 -0.25 6.81 -6.75
N GLY A 93 -0.04 7.46 -5.60
CA GLY A 93 0.62 8.76 -5.52
C GLY A 93 2.11 8.63 -5.24
N THR A 94 2.83 9.75 -5.30
CA THR A 94 4.24 9.81 -4.91
C THR A 94 4.40 10.42 -3.53
N GLY A 95 5.43 10.00 -2.80
CA GLY A 95 5.88 10.63 -1.57
C GLY A 95 6.49 12.01 -1.82
N PRO A 96 6.90 12.72 -0.76
CA PRO A 96 7.49 14.05 -0.84
C PRO A 96 8.76 14.15 -1.70
N ASP A 97 9.44 13.04 -1.94
CA ASP A 97 10.63 12.92 -2.79
C ASP A 97 10.32 12.56 -4.25
N GLY A 98 9.03 12.50 -4.62
CA GLY A 98 8.57 12.16 -5.96
C GLY A 98 8.63 10.67 -6.31
N LYS A 99 8.95 9.79 -5.36
CA LYS A 99 8.93 8.33 -5.57
C LYS A 99 7.56 7.75 -5.23
N PRO A 100 7.04 6.73 -5.93
CA PRO A 100 5.74 6.13 -5.61
C PRO A 100 5.68 5.64 -4.16
N LEU A 101 4.61 6.01 -3.44
CA LEU A 101 4.26 5.35 -2.19
C LEU A 101 3.42 4.13 -2.53
N ASN A 102 3.94 2.96 -2.24
CA ASN A 102 3.28 1.69 -2.52
C ASN A 102 3.23 0.85 -1.25
N GLN A 103 2.69 -0.37 -1.39
CA GLN A 103 2.66 -1.30 -0.28
C GLN A 103 4.07 -1.56 0.26
N ASP A 104 5.16 -1.43 -0.49
CA ASP A 104 6.51 -1.74 0.04
C ASP A 104 7.12 -0.64 0.92
N ASN A 105 6.67 0.61 0.83
CA ASN A 105 7.35 1.74 1.47
C ASN A 105 6.45 2.73 2.23
N ILE A 106 5.13 2.58 2.14
CA ILE A 106 4.20 3.46 2.87
C ILE A 106 4.20 3.13 4.38
N LEU A 107 4.32 4.18 5.20
CA LEU A 107 4.33 4.11 6.67
C LEU A 107 3.71 5.37 7.29
N ALA A 108 3.35 5.29 8.56
CA ALA A 108 3.02 6.44 9.39
C ALA A 108 3.58 6.26 10.80
N SER A 109 3.71 7.38 11.53
CA SER A 109 4.19 7.42 12.92
C SER A 109 5.51 6.66 13.14
N PRO A 110 6.61 7.03 12.44
CA PRO A 110 7.92 6.46 12.74
C PRO A 110 8.33 6.83 14.17
N ASP A 111 8.78 5.84 14.93
CA ASP A 111 9.20 5.97 16.33
C ASP A 111 10.62 5.44 16.49
N GLY A 112 10.77 4.11 16.63
CA GLY A 112 12.06 3.47 16.86
C GLY A 112 13.00 3.64 15.66
N LEU A 113 14.23 4.08 15.91
CA LEU A 113 15.27 4.24 14.89
C LEU A 113 16.56 3.54 15.31
N TRP A 114 17.20 2.87 14.37
CA TRP A 114 18.49 2.21 14.61
C TRP A 114 19.33 2.14 13.35
N PHE A 115 20.64 2.33 13.48
CA PHE A 115 21.59 2.17 12.38
C PHE A 115 22.32 0.85 12.50
N ASP A 116 22.40 0.10 11.40
CA ASP A 116 23.25 -1.08 11.33
C ASP A 116 24.70 -0.76 10.93
N PRO A 117 25.62 -1.74 11.04
CA PRO A 117 27.02 -1.53 10.68
C PRO A 117 27.28 -1.17 9.20
N GLU A 118 26.34 -1.45 8.28
CA GLU A 118 26.43 -1.00 6.88
C GLU A 118 25.91 0.44 6.68
N GLY A 119 25.35 1.05 7.72
CA GLY A 119 24.79 2.39 7.71
C GLY A 119 23.36 2.46 7.15
N ARG A 120 22.62 1.35 7.13
CA ARG A 120 21.19 1.36 6.80
C ARG A 120 20.40 1.82 8.02
N LEU A 121 19.34 2.58 7.79
CA LEU A 121 18.46 3.09 8.84
C LEU A 121 17.23 2.17 8.96
N TRP A 122 17.10 1.53 10.11
CA TRP A 122 15.93 0.74 10.48
C TRP A 122 14.91 1.65 11.17
N ILE A 123 13.67 1.60 10.71
CA ILE A 123 12.57 2.46 11.15
C ILE A 123 11.43 1.58 11.64
N GLN A 124 10.98 1.78 12.87
CA GLN A 124 9.89 1.05 13.51
C GLN A 124 8.71 2.01 13.71
N THR A 125 7.47 1.52 13.58
CA THR A 125 6.29 2.39 13.64
C THR A 125 5.42 2.14 14.88
N ASP A 126 4.87 3.22 15.41
CA ASP A 126 3.87 3.24 16.48
C ASP A 126 2.66 4.10 16.08
N MET A 127 1.83 3.52 15.21
CA MET A 127 0.52 4.05 14.90
C MET A 127 -0.47 3.67 15.99
N SER A 128 -1.20 4.67 16.48
CA SER A 128 -2.36 4.46 17.36
C SER A 128 -3.47 3.67 16.68
N GLY A 129 -4.34 3.02 17.46
CA GLY A 129 -5.49 2.26 16.94
C GLY A 129 -6.41 3.02 15.96
N SER A 130 -6.53 4.34 16.09
CA SER A 130 -7.33 5.17 15.16
C SER A 130 -6.65 5.33 13.79
N GLN A 131 -5.32 5.42 13.75
CA GLN A 131 -4.55 5.47 12.50
C GLN A 131 -4.50 4.09 11.83
N LEU A 132 -4.35 3.02 12.62
CA LEU A 132 -4.39 1.63 12.14
C LEU A 132 -5.71 1.29 11.43
N SER A 133 -6.84 1.83 11.90
CA SER A 133 -8.17 1.51 11.37
C SER A 133 -8.63 2.38 10.19
N SER A 134 -7.94 3.48 9.90
CA SER A 134 -8.39 4.46 8.90
C SER A 134 -7.36 4.77 7.80
N GLY A 135 -6.08 4.42 8.02
CA GLY A 135 -5.01 4.68 7.07
C GLY A 135 -4.70 3.50 6.14
N PRO A 136 -4.10 3.73 4.97
CA PRO A 136 -3.71 2.69 4.02
C PRO A 136 -2.45 1.89 4.45
N PHE A 137 -2.02 2.03 5.71
CA PHE A 137 -0.70 1.58 6.19
C PHE A 137 -0.67 0.12 6.64
N GLY A 138 -1.84 -0.47 6.97
CA GLY A 138 -1.93 -1.76 7.65
C GLY A 138 -1.46 -1.69 9.11
N ASN A 139 -1.00 -2.83 9.66
CA ASN A 139 -0.44 -2.88 11.00
C ASN A 139 0.88 -2.11 11.11
N ASN A 140 1.31 -1.85 12.35
CA ASN A 140 2.65 -1.37 12.63
C ASN A 140 3.72 -2.31 12.06
N GLN A 141 4.86 -1.74 11.69
CA GLN A 141 5.81 -2.33 10.76
C GLN A 141 7.24 -1.90 11.08
N MET A 142 8.20 -2.60 10.49
CA MET A 142 9.60 -2.16 10.45
C MET A 142 10.05 -2.07 9.00
N LEU A 143 10.73 -0.98 8.67
CA LEU A 143 11.30 -0.71 7.36
C LEU A 143 12.81 -0.51 7.47
N VAL A 144 13.49 -0.66 6.34
CA VAL A 144 14.92 -0.38 6.18
C VAL A 144 15.09 0.63 5.07
N ALA A 145 15.78 1.72 5.38
CA ALA A 145 16.15 2.75 4.44
C ALA A 145 17.65 2.71 4.15
N ASP A 146 18.03 2.97 2.90
CA ASP A 146 19.38 3.40 2.56
C ASP A 146 19.41 4.95 2.56
N PRO A 147 20.04 5.59 3.55
CA PRO A 147 20.09 7.05 3.62
C PRO A 147 20.81 7.71 2.44
N ARG A 148 21.64 6.98 1.70
CA ARG A 148 22.41 7.52 0.56
C ARG A 148 21.54 7.67 -0.68
N THR A 149 20.64 6.72 -0.91
CA THR A 149 19.78 6.67 -2.11
C THR A 149 18.34 7.11 -1.82
N GLY A 150 17.96 7.15 -0.55
CA GLY A 150 16.57 7.33 -0.12
C GLY A 150 15.69 6.16 -0.53
N GLU A 151 16.25 4.99 -0.82
CA GLU A 151 15.46 3.76 -1.00
C GLU A 151 14.93 3.31 0.36
N LEU A 152 13.67 2.88 0.40
CA LEU A 152 12.98 2.43 1.60
C LEU A 152 12.19 1.16 1.28
N LYS A 153 12.35 0.12 2.10
CA LYS A 153 11.64 -1.16 1.97
C LYS A 153 11.11 -1.63 3.29
N ARG A 154 9.87 -2.12 3.31
CA ARG A 154 9.31 -2.83 4.46
C ARG A 154 10.02 -4.17 4.63
N PHE A 155 10.46 -4.42 5.87
CA PHE A 155 11.11 -5.66 6.27
C PHE A 155 10.14 -6.59 7.02
N LEU A 156 9.29 -6.05 7.90
CA LEU A 156 8.25 -6.85 8.56
C LEU A 156 7.00 -6.02 8.89
N THR A 157 5.89 -6.73 9.11
CA THR A 157 4.64 -6.21 9.65
C THR A 157 4.30 -6.96 10.94
N GLY A 158 3.94 -6.23 12.00
CA GLY A 158 3.58 -6.77 13.30
C GLY A 158 2.14 -7.32 13.36
N PRO A 159 1.80 -8.05 14.43
CA PRO A 159 0.44 -8.53 14.66
C PRO A 159 -0.56 -7.39 14.92
N LEU A 160 -1.85 -7.73 14.94
CA LEU A 160 -2.92 -6.77 15.16
C LEU A 160 -2.76 -6.03 16.50
N GLY A 161 -2.87 -4.71 16.45
CA GLY A 161 -2.88 -3.82 17.62
C GLY A 161 -1.57 -3.74 18.39
N CYS A 162 -0.44 -4.17 17.81
CA CYS A 162 0.87 -3.93 18.40
C CYS A 162 1.48 -2.63 17.87
N GLU A 163 2.53 -2.15 18.53
CA GLU A 163 3.60 -1.40 17.88
C GLU A 163 4.80 -2.34 17.60
N VAL A 164 5.66 -1.93 16.67
CA VAL A 164 6.98 -2.55 16.50
C VAL A 164 8.00 -1.62 17.13
N THR A 165 8.80 -2.12 18.07
CA THR A 165 9.73 -1.28 18.84
C THR A 165 10.93 -2.09 19.32
N GLY A 166 12.05 -1.44 19.60
CA GLY A 166 13.29 -2.08 20.05
C GLY A 166 13.93 -3.01 19.01
N ILE A 167 15.23 -2.84 18.83
CA ILE A 167 16.01 -3.62 17.87
C ILE A 167 17.40 -3.88 18.43
N ALA A 168 17.86 -5.12 18.31
CA ALA A 168 19.24 -5.50 18.54
C ALA A 168 19.65 -6.55 17.50
N ALA A 169 20.95 -6.67 17.24
CA ALA A 169 21.49 -7.64 16.31
C ALA A 169 22.68 -8.38 16.90
N THR A 170 22.92 -9.61 16.45
CA THR A 170 24.21 -10.27 16.68
C THR A 170 25.33 -9.55 15.93
N PRO A 171 26.59 -9.58 16.39
CA PRO A 171 27.70 -8.90 15.70
C PRO A 171 27.93 -9.35 14.25
N ASP A 172 27.65 -10.62 13.94
CA ASP A 172 27.71 -11.15 12.58
C ASP A 172 26.48 -10.79 11.72
N PHE A 173 25.50 -10.12 12.31
CA PHE A 173 24.24 -9.67 11.71
C PHE A 173 23.45 -10.81 11.07
N ARG A 174 23.54 -12.02 11.63
CA ARG A 174 22.73 -13.18 11.20
C ARG A 174 21.41 -13.29 11.95
N THR A 175 21.29 -12.60 13.07
CA THR A 175 20.10 -12.62 13.93
C THR A 175 19.70 -11.21 14.34
N LEU A 176 18.44 -10.86 14.12
CA LEU A 176 17.80 -9.66 14.65
C LEU A 176 16.83 -10.02 15.78
N PHE A 177 16.82 -9.21 16.83
CA PHE A 177 15.90 -9.28 17.95
C PHE A 177 15.01 -8.04 17.91
N ILE A 178 13.72 -8.22 17.68
CA ILE A 178 12.76 -7.12 17.52
C ILE A 178 11.65 -7.28 18.56
N ASN A 179 11.27 -6.22 19.27
CA ASN A 179 10.14 -6.31 20.20
C ASN A 179 8.82 -6.00 19.52
N ILE A 180 7.81 -6.78 19.89
CA ILE A 180 6.41 -6.55 19.58
C ILE A 180 5.76 -6.14 20.90
N GLN A 181 5.38 -4.87 21.01
CA GLN A 181 4.78 -4.33 22.23
C GLN A 181 3.25 -4.32 22.10
N HIS A 182 2.60 -4.64 23.23
CA HIS A 182 1.15 -4.55 23.44
C HIS A 182 0.26 -5.10 22.31
N PRO A 183 0.52 -6.30 21.74
CA PRO A 183 -0.37 -6.88 20.74
C PRO A 183 -1.81 -6.93 21.26
N GLY A 184 -2.75 -6.51 20.42
CA GLY A 184 -4.16 -6.39 20.80
C GLY A 184 -4.45 -5.22 21.73
N GLU A 185 -3.78 -4.08 21.56
CA GLU A 185 -4.15 -2.82 22.23
C GLU A 185 -5.67 -2.61 22.17
N GLY A 186 -6.28 -2.27 23.31
CA GLY A 186 -7.74 -2.15 23.44
C GLY A 186 -8.47 -3.43 23.85
N SER A 187 -7.76 -4.57 24.02
CA SER A 187 -8.36 -5.79 24.57
C SER A 187 -8.86 -5.58 26.00
N THR A 188 -10.00 -6.20 26.33
CA THR A 188 -10.55 -6.28 27.68
C THR A 188 -10.39 -7.70 28.26
N ALA A 189 -10.88 -7.94 29.48
CA ALA A 189 -10.86 -9.28 30.07
C ALA A 189 -11.69 -10.29 29.26
N ASP A 190 -12.79 -9.83 28.66
CA ASP A 190 -13.78 -10.68 27.97
C ASP A 190 -13.71 -10.58 26.44
N ASN A 191 -12.96 -9.61 25.91
CA ASN A 191 -12.80 -9.42 24.46
C ASN A 191 -11.32 -9.18 24.11
N LEU A 192 -10.68 -10.20 23.55
CA LEU A 192 -9.29 -10.14 23.10
C LEU A 192 -9.22 -9.81 21.61
N LEU A 193 -8.57 -8.70 21.28
CA LEU A 193 -8.43 -8.23 19.90
C LEU A 193 -7.28 -8.91 19.16
N SER A 194 -6.30 -9.43 19.89
CA SER A 194 -5.22 -10.26 19.34
C SER A 194 -5.07 -11.52 20.16
N THR A 195 -4.50 -12.54 19.53
CA THR A 195 -4.14 -13.82 20.19
C THR A 195 -2.67 -14.17 19.99
N TRP A 196 -1.90 -13.26 19.38
CA TRP A 196 -0.46 -13.42 19.20
C TRP A 196 0.28 -13.34 20.56
N PRO A 197 1.32 -14.16 20.80
CA PRO A 197 1.95 -15.09 19.85
C PRO A 197 1.34 -16.50 19.84
N ASP A 198 0.57 -16.86 20.87
CA ASP A 198 0.24 -18.25 21.17
C ASP A 198 -0.99 -18.80 20.41
N GLY A 199 -1.74 -17.94 19.72
CA GLY A 199 -2.90 -18.31 18.90
C GLY A 199 -4.23 -18.37 19.65
N PRO A 200 -5.33 -18.80 18.98
CA PRO A 200 -6.70 -18.67 19.47
C PRO A 200 -6.94 -19.18 20.90
N GLY A 201 -7.71 -18.43 21.68
CA GLY A 201 -8.01 -18.76 23.08
C GLY A 201 -6.90 -18.42 24.08
N ARG A 202 -5.80 -17.79 23.63
CA ARG A 202 -4.72 -17.30 24.49
C ARG A 202 -4.72 -15.77 24.57
N ARG A 203 -4.35 -15.26 25.75
CA ARG A 203 -4.21 -13.83 25.99
C ARG A 203 -3.00 -13.30 25.21
N PRO A 204 -3.12 -12.17 24.49
CA PRO A 204 -1.99 -11.63 23.76
C PRO A 204 -0.89 -11.15 24.70
N ARG A 205 0.36 -11.28 24.27
CA ARG A 205 1.54 -11.00 25.10
C ARG A 205 2.60 -10.30 24.28
N SER A 206 3.18 -9.23 24.81
CA SER A 206 4.40 -8.65 24.25
C SER A 206 5.51 -9.72 24.23
N ALA A 207 6.31 -9.73 23.16
CA ALA A 207 7.45 -10.64 23.07
C ALA A 207 8.54 -10.07 22.15
N THR A 208 9.75 -10.60 22.33
CA THR A 208 10.85 -10.39 21.38
C THR A 208 10.82 -11.49 20.34
N VAL A 209 10.72 -11.12 19.07
CA VAL A 209 10.89 -12.05 17.95
C VAL A 209 12.36 -12.12 17.56
N VAL A 210 12.79 -13.33 17.20
CA VAL A 210 14.13 -13.60 16.70
C VAL A 210 14.01 -13.88 15.21
N ILE A 211 14.62 -13.03 14.40
CA ILE A 211 14.55 -13.09 12.94
C ILE A 211 15.91 -13.55 12.43
N THR A 212 15.88 -14.63 11.65
CA THR A 212 17.05 -15.22 10.98
C THR A 212 16.68 -15.55 9.54
N ARG A 213 17.70 -15.70 8.68
CA ARG A 213 17.50 -16.25 7.34
C ARG A 213 17.55 -17.78 7.39
N GLU A 214 16.70 -18.44 6.62
CA GLU A 214 16.69 -19.91 6.50
C GLU A 214 18.03 -20.47 5.99
N ASP A 215 18.72 -19.70 5.14
CA ASP A 215 20.03 -20.07 4.58
C ASP A 215 21.22 -19.78 5.54
N GLY A 216 20.96 -19.28 6.75
CA GLY A 216 21.97 -18.99 7.76
C GLY A 216 22.95 -17.87 7.37
N ARG A 217 22.70 -17.14 6.28
CA ARG A 217 23.52 -16.00 5.87
C ARG A 217 23.18 -14.75 6.67
N ARG A 218 24.00 -13.70 6.48
CA ARG A 218 23.81 -12.37 7.04
C ARG A 218 22.47 -11.77 6.57
N LEU A 219 21.78 -11.07 7.46
CA LEU A 219 20.53 -10.35 7.17
C LEU A 219 20.84 -9.16 6.26
N LEU A 220 20.25 -9.19 5.06
CA LEU A 220 20.44 -8.23 3.96
C LEU A 220 21.88 -8.10 3.46
#